data_AF-A0A833JBG5-F1
#
_entry.id   AF-A0A833JBG5-F1
#
_cell.length_a   1.000
_cell.length_b   1.000
_cell.length_c   1.000
_cell.angle_alpha   90.00
_cell.angle_beta   90.00
_cell.angle_gamma   90.00
#
_symmetry.space_group_name_H-M   'P 1'
#
loop_
_entity.id
_entity.type
_entity.pdbx_description
1 polymer ?
#
loop_
_entity_poly.entity_id
_entity_poly.type
_entity_poly.pdbx_seq_one_letter_code
_entity_poly.pdbx_strand_id
1 'polypeptide(L)'
;MKIVLFLILLLVVSCATRTLYQPHNESGGYSDTTLKDNIQVARFSGNARTNIDDANIFAIFRSIEICYEKGFKVSKILKVDNKTSSETIQKSSSNNYREPTYFSGNSNTNTNYNNFGNSNSNTSINGTAYGGSVHSNSTSWNETYYYPTFDAYFSCYNEIYLAQIELKIISAEEIKEFTKDRLGGLQIIKIDDQSPNQGIFQIGDILIRINNIRVLEVNEISREIDSAKDKNNIQASIIREGKPLTIKFKTNNVTEKFILANSEIIRRACSVKEVKTRPICADRIINQ
;
A
#
# COMPACT_ATOMS: atom_id res chain seq x y z
N MET A 1 -14.05 34.80 -30.35
CA MET A 1 -12.86 34.94 -29.48
C MET A 1 -13.10 34.61 -28.00
N LYS A 2 -14.24 34.96 -27.38
CA LYS A 2 -14.48 34.67 -25.94
C LYS A 2 -14.50 33.16 -25.59
N ILE A 3 -15.01 32.30 -26.47
CA ILE A 3 -15.04 30.83 -26.28
C ILE A 3 -13.65 30.19 -26.37
N VAL A 4 -12.80 30.67 -27.27
CA VAL A 4 -11.42 30.17 -27.43
C VAL A 4 -10.56 30.56 -26.21
N LEU A 5 -10.78 31.76 -25.65
CA LEU A 5 -10.10 32.21 -24.43
C LEU A 5 -10.52 31.37 -23.20
N PHE A 6 -11.79 30.95 -23.12
CA PHE A 6 -12.28 30.09 -22.04
C PHE A 6 -11.75 28.65 -22.13
N LEU A 7 -11.60 28.12 -23.36
CA LEU A 7 -11.01 26.80 -23.60
C LEU A 7 -9.52 26.75 -23.25
N ILE A 8 -8.78 27.84 -23.52
CA ILE A 8 -7.35 27.96 -23.17
C ILE A 8 -7.18 28.12 -21.66
N LEU A 9 -8.11 28.78 -20.96
CA LEU A 9 -8.09 28.93 -19.50
C LEU A 9 -8.34 27.60 -18.76
N LEU A 10 -9.07 26.65 -19.36
CA LEU A 10 -9.29 25.30 -18.81
C LEU A 10 -8.06 24.39 -18.92
N LEU A 11 -7.15 24.66 -19.87
CA LEU A 11 -5.96 23.82 -20.11
C LEU A 11 -4.79 24.12 -19.17
N VAL A 12 -4.78 25.28 -18.50
CA VAL A 12 -3.67 25.71 -17.61
C VAL A 12 -3.87 25.35 -16.13
N VAL A 13 -4.94 24.65 -15.76
CA VAL A 13 -5.21 24.24 -14.37
C VAL A 13 -4.87 22.75 -14.11
N SER A 14 -4.11 22.09 -14.99
CA SER A 14 -3.67 20.70 -14.82
C SER A 14 -2.51 20.55 -13.82
N CYS A 15 -2.55 21.30 -12.71
CA CYS A 15 -1.67 21.05 -11.58
C CYS A 15 -1.99 19.66 -11.03
N ALA A 16 -1.14 18.66 -11.33
CA ALA A 16 -1.28 17.24 -10.99
C ALA A 16 -2.07 16.98 -9.69
N THR A 17 -3.37 16.77 -9.70
CA THR A 17 -4.10 16.49 -8.46
C THR A 17 -3.71 15.12 -7.90
N ARG A 18 -4.10 14.79 -6.66
CA ARG A 18 -3.97 13.41 -6.17
C ARG A 18 -4.57 12.41 -7.17
N THR A 19 -4.05 11.19 -7.22
CA THR A 19 -4.61 10.15 -8.08
C THR A 19 -6.03 9.80 -7.63
N LEU A 20 -6.98 9.83 -8.57
CA LEU A 20 -8.37 9.52 -8.29
C LEU A 20 -8.60 8.01 -8.22
N TYR A 21 -9.67 7.59 -7.55
CA TYR A 21 -10.14 6.22 -7.60
C TYR A 21 -10.78 5.92 -8.95
N GLN A 22 -10.00 5.35 -9.86
CA GLN A 22 -10.40 5.05 -11.24
C GLN A 22 -9.57 3.88 -11.79
N PRO A 23 -9.98 3.23 -12.89
CA PRO A 23 -9.14 2.23 -13.56
C PRO A 23 -7.75 2.79 -13.88
N HIS A 24 -6.75 1.94 -13.80
CA HIS A 24 -5.35 2.33 -13.96
C HIS A 24 -5.08 3.01 -15.31
N ASN A 25 -4.38 4.14 -15.26
CA ASN A 25 -3.86 4.87 -16.40
C ASN A 25 -2.45 5.42 -16.09
N GLU A 26 -1.90 6.26 -16.98
CA GLU A 26 -0.56 6.84 -16.82
C GLU A 26 -0.36 7.63 -15.51
N SER A 27 -1.43 8.14 -14.90
CA SER A 27 -1.40 8.87 -13.62
C SER A 27 -1.70 7.99 -12.40
N GLY A 28 -1.84 6.68 -12.59
CA GLY A 28 -2.19 5.70 -11.57
C GLY A 28 -3.66 5.27 -11.61
N GLY A 29 -4.14 4.71 -10.50
CA GLY A 29 -5.48 4.13 -10.37
C GLY A 29 -5.44 2.68 -9.93
N TYR A 30 -6.60 2.00 -9.97
CA TYR A 30 -6.74 0.61 -9.59
C TYR A 30 -6.60 -0.35 -10.77
N SER A 31 -6.10 -1.56 -10.48
CA SER A 31 -6.10 -2.69 -11.43
C SER A 31 -6.34 -3.99 -10.68
N ASP A 32 -6.81 -5.00 -11.40
CA ASP A 32 -7.16 -6.30 -10.85
C ASP A 32 -6.50 -7.44 -11.64
N THR A 33 -5.98 -8.43 -10.91
CA THR A 33 -5.36 -9.62 -11.47
C THR A 33 -5.82 -10.84 -10.69
N THR A 34 -6.04 -11.97 -11.39
CA THR A 34 -6.30 -13.26 -10.75
C THR A 34 -5.02 -14.09 -10.72
N LEU A 35 -4.69 -14.65 -9.56
CA LEU A 35 -3.59 -15.59 -9.36
C LEU A 35 -4.13 -17.03 -9.34
N LYS A 36 -3.25 -17.99 -9.06
CA LYS A 36 -3.65 -19.39 -8.85
C LYS A 36 -4.54 -19.52 -7.59
N ASP A 37 -5.28 -20.62 -7.52
CA ASP A 37 -6.09 -21.01 -6.36
C ASP A 37 -7.22 -20.03 -5.98
N ASN A 38 -7.79 -19.35 -6.98
CA ASN A 38 -8.86 -18.36 -6.81
C ASN A 38 -8.48 -17.16 -5.93
N ILE A 39 -7.18 -16.92 -5.73
CA ILE A 39 -6.68 -15.70 -5.08
C ILE A 39 -6.69 -14.57 -6.11
N GLN A 40 -7.22 -13.42 -5.72
CA GLN A 40 -7.23 -12.22 -6.55
C GLN A 40 -6.37 -11.14 -5.91
N VAL A 41 -5.85 -10.24 -6.74
CA VAL A 41 -5.07 -9.08 -6.32
C VAL A 41 -5.75 -7.84 -6.85
N ALA A 42 -6.09 -6.93 -5.94
CA ALA A 42 -6.51 -5.58 -6.26
C ALA A 42 -5.34 -4.65 -5.95
N ARG A 43 -4.81 -3.99 -6.97
CA ARG A 43 -3.76 -2.99 -6.85
C ARG A 43 -4.36 -1.60 -6.88
N PHE A 44 -3.81 -0.68 -6.09
CA PHE A 44 -3.96 0.76 -6.31
C PHE A 44 -2.57 1.41 -6.36
N SER A 45 -2.35 2.24 -7.38
CA SER A 45 -1.12 3.03 -7.54
C SER A 45 -1.48 4.52 -7.55
N GLY A 46 -0.94 5.27 -6.59
CA GLY A 46 -1.09 6.71 -6.47
C GLY A 46 0.19 7.47 -6.84
N ASN A 47 0.01 8.70 -7.29
CA ASN A 47 1.10 9.64 -7.52
C ASN A 47 1.60 10.28 -6.21
N ALA A 48 2.64 11.12 -6.30
CA ALA A 48 3.27 11.78 -5.16
C ALA A 48 2.37 12.68 -4.29
N ARG A 49 1.15 13.00 -4.75
CA ARG A 49 0.18 13.81 -4.02
C ARG A 49 -0.94 12.98 -3.40
N THR A 50 -0.92 11.66 -3.62
CA THR A 50 -1.90 10.74 -3.04
C THR A 50 -1.48 10.40 -1.62
N ASN A 51 -2.40 10.51 -0.68
CA ASN A 51 -2.15 10.09 0.68
C ASN A 51 -1.94 8.56 0.73
N ILE A 52 -0.94 8.10 1.49
CA ILE A 52 -0.58 6.69 1.60
C ILE A 52 -1.71 5.84 2.20
N ASP A 53 -2.45 6.38 3.15
CA ASP A 53 -3.58 5.70 3.78
C ASP A 53 -4.76 5.60 2.80
N ASP A 54 -5.03 6.64 2.01
CA ASP A 54 -6.04 6.61 0.96
C ASP A 54 -5.71 5.52 -0.07
N ALA A 55 -4.45 5.44 -0.52
CA ALA A 55 -4.00 4.42 -1.47
C ALA A 55 -4.18 2.99 -0.93
N ASN A 56 -3.84 2.77 0.35
CA ASN A 56 -4.05 1.49 1.02
C ASN A 56 -5.54 1.13 1.09
N ILE A 57 -6.37 2.07 1.55
CA ILE A 57 -7.84 1.89 1.62
C ILE A 57 -8.41 1.58 0.24
N PHE A 58 -7.95 2.26 -0.82
CA PHE A 58 -8.44 2.05 -2.17
C PHE A 58 -8.10 0.67 -2.72
N ALA A 59 -6.91 0.13 -2.43
CA ALA A 59 -6.57 -1.24 -2.80
C ALA A 59 -7.51 -2.25 -2.13
N ILE A 60 -7.75 -2.10 -0.82
CA ILE A 60 -8.65 -2.97 -0.05
C ILE A 60 -10.10 -2.77 -0.52
N PHE A 61 -10.56 -1.54 -0.71
CA PHE A 61 -11.90 -1.23 -1.18
C PHE A 61 -12.18 -1.83 -2.56
N ARG A 62 -11.22 -1.78 -3.49
CA ARG A 62 -11.36 -2.43 -4.80
C ARG A 62 -11.55 -3.94 -4.67
N SER A 63 -10.92 -4.59 -3.70
CA SER A 63 -11.15 -6.02 -3.44
C SER A 63 -12.60 -6.32 -3.03
N ILE A 64 -13.19 -5.44 -2.21
CA ILE A 64 -14.57 -5.55 -1.74
C ILE A 64 -15.53 -5.33 -2.91
N GLU A 65 -15.28 -4.31 -3.74
CA GLU A 65 -16.06 -4.07 -4.95
C GLU A 65 -16.07 -5.28 -5.88
N ILE A 66 -14.92 -5.90 -6.14
CA ILE A 66 -14.83 -7.06 -7.03
C ILE A 66 -15.67 -8.23 -6.49
N CYS A 67 -15.64 -8.48 -5.17
CA CYS A 67 -16.46 -9.53 -4.58
C CYS A 67 -17.96 -9.19 -4.65
N TYR A 68 -18.32 -7.94 -4.39
CA TYR A 68 -19.69 -7.45 -4.51
C TYR A 68 -20.22 -7.55 -5.95
N GLU A 69 -19.45 -7.12 -6.95
CA GLU A 69 -19.77 -7.22 -8.38
C GLU A 69 -19.99 -8.68 -8.82
N LYS A 70 -19.31 -9.64 -8.16
CA LYS A 70 -19.47 -11.08 -8.38
C LYS A 70 -20.62 -11.73 -7.57
N GLY A 71 -21.35 -10.95 -6.77
CA GLY A 71 -22.47 -11.43 -5.97
C GLY A 71 -22.08 -12.13 -4.66
N PHE A 72 -20.83 -11.96 -4.20
CA PHE A 72 -20.40 -12.45 -2.89
C PHE A 72 -20.69 -11.43 -1.80
N LYS A 73 -20.95 -11.92 -0.58
CA LYS A 73 -21.22 -11.06 0.58
C LYS A 73 -19.97 -10.40 1.15
N VAL A 74 -18.81 -11.06 1.04
CA VAL A 74 -17.61 -10.68 1.78
C VAL A 74 -16.34 -10.85 0.94
N SER A 75 -15.46 -9.86 0.98
CA SER A 75 -14.03 -10.00 0.66
C SER A 75 -13.26 -10.37 1.93
N LYS A 76 -12.47 -11.45 1.88
CA LYS A 76 -11.52 -11.82 2.94
C LYS A 76 -10.13 -11.42 2.49
N ILE A 77 -9.56 -10.41 3.14
CA ILE A 77 -8.19 -9.97 2.89
C ILE A 77 -7.21 -10.98 3.46
N LEU A 78 -6.36 -11.54 2.60
CA LEU A 78 -5.32 -12.49 2.96
C LEU A 78 -4.03 -11.78 3.33
N LYS A 79 -3.68 -10.73 2.57
CA LYS A 79 -2.45 -9.97 2.74
C LYS A 79 -2.59 -8.61 2.07
N VAL A 80 -1.90 -7.61 2.60
CA VAL A 80 -1.70 -6.32 1.92
C VAL A 80 -0.21 -6.04 1.83
N ASP A 81 0.31 -5.90 0.62
CA ASP A 81 1.70 -5.52 0.37
C ASP A 81 1.82 -4.03 0.11
N ASN A 82 2.67 -3.35 0.88
CA ASN A 82 3.08 -1.98 0.62
C ASN A 82 4.27 -1.99 -0.35
N LYS A 83 4.06 -1.48 -1.55
CA LYS A 83 5.05 -1.33 -2.63
C LYS A 83 5.34 0.14 -2.92
N THR A 84 5.10 1.02 -1.94
CA THR A 84 5.40 2.45 -2.05
C THR A 84 6.87 2.65 -2.41
N SER A 85 7.12 3.41 -3.48
CA SER A 85 8.45 3.88 -3.83
C SER A 85 8.64 5.32 -3.40
N SER A 86 9.89 5.75 -3.34
CA SER A 86 10.23 7.15 -3.06
C SER A 86 11.32 7.64 -4.00
N GLU A 87 11.24 8.91 -4.39
CA GLU A 87 12.27 9.58 -5.18
C GLU A 87 12.75 10.83 -4.44
N THR A 88 14.05 11.00 -4.30
CA THR A 88 14.65 12.21 -3.72
C THR A 88 15.23 13.06 -4.84
N ILE A 89 14.74 14.28 -4.96
CA ILE A 89 15.29 15.27 -5.88
C ILE A 89 16.03 16.35 -5.10
N GLN A 90 17.22 16.72 -5.57
CA GLN A 90 17.96 17.85 -5.06
C GLN A 90 17.44 19.11 -5.75
N LYS A 91 16.86 20.03 -4.97
CA LYS A 91 16.45 21.34 -5.44
C LYS A 91 17.49 22.37 -5.05
N SER A 92 17.79 23.28 -5.98
CA SER A 92 18.63 24.44 -5.73
C SER A 92 17.87 25.71 -6.07
N SER A 93 17.83 26.66 -5.13
CA SER A 93 17.35 28.02 -5.39
C SER A 93 18.54 28.96 -5.40
N SER A 94 18.71 29.70 -6.50
CA SER A 94 19.66 30.81 -6.58
C SER A 94 18.89 32.13 -6.52
N ASN A 95 19.09 32.87 -5.43
CA ASN A 95 18.64 34.26 -5.36
C ASN A 95 19.81 35.15 -5.77
N ASN A 96 19.68 35.80 -6.92
CA ASN A 96 20.59 36.86 -7.34
C ASN A 96 20.03 38.19 -6.86
N TYR A 97 20.67 38.80 -5.86
CA TYR A 97 20.35 40.17 -5.47
C TYR A 97 21.55 41.08 -5.76
N ARG A 98 21.28 42.25 -6.36
CA ARG A 98 22.29 43.26 -6.66
C ARG A 98 22.29 44.29 -5.54
N GLU A 99 23.35 44.30 -4.73
CA GLU A 99 23.58 45.40 -3.78
C GLU A 99 24.39 46.50 -4.46
N PRO A 100 23.99 47.78 -4.33
CA PRO A 100 24.84 48.90 -4.70
C PRO A 100 26.00 49.01 -3.70
N THR A 101 27.21 48.66 -4.11
CA THR A 101 28.41 48.90 -3.30
C THR A 101 29.00 50.27 -3.60
N TYR A 102 29.06 51.14 -2.58
CA TYR A 102 29.74 52.43 -2.67
C TYR A 102 31.24 52.24 -2.33
N PHE A 103 32.09 52.15 -3.35
CA PHE A 103 33.54 52.11 -3.15
C PHE A 103 34.12 53.53 -3.22
N SER A 104 34.48 54.11 -2.07
CA SER A 104 35.22 55.37 -1.98
C SER A 104 36.67 55.05 -1.63
N GLY A 105 37.49 54.83 -2.66
CA GLY A 105 38.92 54.57 -2.49
C GLY A 105 39.65 54.66 -3.81
N ASN A 106 40.70 55.49 -3.84
CA ASN A 106 41.60 55.62 -4.98
C ASN A 106 42.37 54.30 -5.14
N SER A 107 41.89 53.46 -6.06
CA SER A 107 42.43 52.14 -6.30
C SER A 107 42.86 52.04 -7.76
N ASN A 108 44.17 52.06 -7.98
CA ASN A 108 44.78 51.61 -9.23
C ASN A 108 44.52 50.11 -9.35
N THR A 109 43.33 49.75 -9.83
CA THR A 109 42.99 48.37 -10.13
C THR A 109 43.02 48.21 -11.64
N ASN A 110 43.91 47.33 -12.08
CA ASN A 110 44.00 46.82 -13.42
C ASN A 110 42.77 45.92 -13.64
N THR A 111 41.62 46.51 -13.97
CA THR A 111 40.38 45.77 -14.21
C THR A 111 40.44 45.08 -15.56
N ASN A 112 40.84 43.81 -15.54
CA ASN A 112 40.76 42.91 -16.66
C ASN A 112 39.29 42.48 -16.85
N TYR A 113 38.51 43.33 -17.52
CA TYR A 113 37.15 42.99 -17.93
C TYR A 113 37.25 42.10 -19.16
N ASN A 114 37.13 40.78 -18.94
CA ASN A 114 36.84 39.83 -20.01
C ASN A 114 35.41 40.12 -20.52
N ASN A 115 35.29 41.09 -21.43
CA ASN A 115 34.14 41.23 -22.30
C ASN A 115 34.64 41.23 -23.74
N PHE A 116 33.97 40.44 -24.57
CA PHE A 116 34.25 40.26 -25.99
C PHE A 116 34.44 41.61 -26.71
N GLY A 117 35.67 41.89 -27.15
CA GLY A 117 35.97 43.10 -27.92
C GLY A 117 37.36 43.64 -27.63
N ASN A 118 38.35 43.11 -28.35
CA ASN A 118 39.73 43.55 -28.36
C ASN A 118 39.84 45.08 -28.59
N SER A 119 40.18 45.86 -27.57
CA SER A 119 40.66 47.25 -27.68
C SER A 119 41.39 47.64 -26.39
N ASN A 120 42.72 47.51 -26.40
CA ASN A 120 43.60 48.08 -25.37
C ASN A 120 43.64 49.60 -25.54
N SER A 121 42.94 50.34 -24.68
CA SER A 121 43.11 51.79 -24.54
C SER A 121 43.32 52.13 -23.06
N ASN A 122 44.56 52.47 -22.71
CA ASN A 122 44.91 53.08 -21.42
C ASN A 122 44.38 54.51 -21.39
N THR A 123 43.13 54.69 -20.95
CA THR A 123 42.58 55.99 -20.59
C THR A 123 42.39 56.05 -19.07
N SER A 124 43.19 56.89 -18.42
CA SER A 124 42.97 57.33 -17.04
C SER A 124 41.69 58.17 -17.01
N ILE A 125 40.59 57.57 -16.54
CA ILE A 125 39.33 58.27 -16.29
C ILE A 125 39.20 58.43 -14.78
N ASN A 126 39.37 59.66 -14.29
CA ASN A 126 38.92 60.05 -12.95
C ASN A 126 37.38 60.13 -12.97
N GLY A 127 36.73 58.99 -12.78
CA GLY A 127 35.28 58.89 -12.72
C GLY A 127 34.87 57.85 -11.68
N THR A 128 33.82 58.17 -10.92
CA THR A 128 33.17 57.25 -9.97
C THR A 128 32.58 56.08 -10.74
N ALA A 129 33.26 54.92 -10.71
CA ALA A 129 32.76 53.71 -11.36
C ALA A 129 31.65 53.06 -10.52
N TYR A 130 30.43 53.03 -11.06
CA TYR A 130 29.31 52.26 -10.49
C TYR A 130 29.50 50.77 -10.81
N GLY A 131 30.23 50.05 -9.97
CA GLY A 131 30.34 48.59 -10.01
C GLY A 131 29.28 47.96 -9.11
N GLY A 132 28.36 47.16 -9.68
CA GLY A 132 27.44 46.34 -8.90
C GLY A 132 28.01 44.94 -8.70
N SER A 133 28.29 44.56 -7.46
CA SER A 133 28.66 43.19 -7.10
C SER A 133 27.41 42.30 -7.08
N VAL A 134 27.38 41.26 -7.92
CA VAL A 134 26.30 40.25 -7.87
C VAL A 134 26.67 39.23 -6.79
N HIS A 135 25.94 39.21 -5.69
CA HIS A 135 26.02 38.13 -4.72
C HIS A 135 25.02 37.04 -5.10
N SER A 136 25.53 35.85 -5.38
CA SER A 136 24.73 34.65 -5.64
C SER A 136 24.75 33.77 -4.39
N ASN A 137 23.65 33.78 -3.63
CA ASN A 137 23.44 32.79 -2.56
C ASN A 137 22.63 31.64 -3.17
N SER A 138 23.25 30.45 -3.23
CA SER A 138 22.57 29.22 -3.61
C SER A 138 22.24 28.42 -2.35
N THR A 139 20.96 28.19 -2.09
CA THR A 139 20.52 27.20 -1.10
C THR A 139 20.13 25.92 -1.84
N SER A 140 20.60 24.78 -1.33
CA SER A 140 20.23 23.45 -1.85
C SER A 140 19.57 22.65 -0.75
N TRP A 141 18.48 21.97 -1.06
CA TRP A 141 17.83 21.02 -0.17
C TRP A 141 17.35 19.81 -0.94
N ASN A 142 17.19 18.69 -0.22
CA ASN A 142 16.62 17.47 -0.79
C ASN A 142 15.12 17.44 -0.49
N GLU A 143 14.33 17.02 -1.46
CA GLU A 143 12.90 16.80 -1.30
C GLU A 143 12.57 15.38 -1.74
N THR A 144 11.97 14.60 -0.85
CA THR A 144 11.57 13.21 -1.09
C THR A 144 10.08 13.13 -1.38
N TYR A 145 9.72 12.53 -2.50
CA TYR A 145 8.35 12.29 -2.94
C TYR A 145 8.03 10.80 -2.79
N TYR A 146 6.83 10.46 -2.32
CA TYR A 146 6.39 9.07 -2.11
C TYR A 146 5.27 8.71 -3.08
N TYR A 147 5.41 7.60 -3.81
CA TYR A 147 4.42 7.13 -4.78
C TYR A 147 3.75 5.86 -4.22
N PRO A 148 2.62 6.02 -3.50
CA PRO A 148 2.04 4.90 -2.77
C PRO A 148 1.48 3.85 -3.73
N THR A 149 1.91 2.61 -3.58
CA THR A 149 1.35 1.48 -4.32
C THR A 149 1.06 0.35 -3.35
N PHE A 150 -0.14 -0.19 -3.40
CA PHE A 150 -0.58 -1.28 -2.53
C PHE A 150 -1.21 -2.40 -3.33
N ASP A 151 -0.88 -3.64 -2.97
CA ASP A 151 -1.51 -4.85 -3.49
C ASP A 151 -2.29 -5.52 -2.37
N ALA A 152 -3.61 -5.56 -2.48
CA ALA A 152 -4.49 -6.32 -1.59
C ALA A 152 -4.78 -7.69 -2.21
N TYR A 153 -4.33 -8.75 -1.54
CA TYR A 153 -4.61 -10.14 -1.91
C TYR A 153 -5.85 -10.61 -1.16
N PHE A 154 -6.81 -11.17 -1.88
CA PHE A 154 -8.12 -11.49 -1.31
C PHE A 154 -8.80 -12.66 -2.01
N SER A 155 -9.83 -13.17 -1.33
CA SER A 155 -10.76 -14.17 -1.86
C SER A 155 -12.21 -13.79 -1.49
N CYS A 156 -13.16 -14.17 -2.33
CA CYS A 156 -14.57 -13.81 -2.15
C CYS A 156 -15.38 -14.95 -1.53
N TYR A 157 -16.24 -14.62 -0.58
CA TYR A 157 -17.00 -15.59 0.21
C TYR A 157 -18.45 -15.15 0.44
N ASN A 158 -19.33 -16.14 0.51
CA ASN A 158 -20.69 -15.95 1.02
C ASN A 158 -20.74 -16.18 2.53
N GLU A 159 -19.99 -17.17 3.00
CA GLU A 159 -19.86 -17.51 4.41
C GLU A 159 -18.40 -17.85 4.70
N ILE A 160 -17.92 -17.43 5.87
CA ILE A 160 -16.55 -17.70 6.34
C ILE A 160 -16.64 -18.52 7.60
N TYR A 161 -16.00 -19.69 7.57
CA TYR A 161 -15.88 -20.59 8.70
C TYR A 161 -14.43 -20.63 9.18
N LEU A 162 -14.20 -20.45 10.47
CA LEU A 162 -12.87 -20.52 11.06
C LEU A 162 -12.84 -21.48 12.25
N ALA A 163 -11.70 -22.13 12.45
CA ALA A 163 -11.40 -22.89 13.66
C ALA A 163 -11.10 -22.00 14.88
N GLN A 164 -10.93 -20.68 14.66
CA GLN A 164 -10.58 -19.68 15.67
C GLN A 164 -9.32 -20.05 16.47
N ILE A 165 -8.26 -20.40 15.74
CA ILE A 165 -6.92 -20.65 16.26
C ILE A 165 -5.92 -19.76 15.51
N GLU A 166 -4.86 -19.36 16.20
CA GLU A 166 -3.74 -18.62 15.63
C GLU A 166 -2.58 -19.57 15.38
N LEU A 167 -1.95 -19.42 14.22
CA LEU A 167 -0.97 -20.37 13.73
C LEU A 167 0.32 -19.68 13.34
N LYS A 168 1.43 -20.35 13.64
CA LYS A 168 2.77 -19.99 13.18
C LYS A 168 3.27 -21.06 12.22
N ILE A 169 3.82 -20.65 11.09
CA ILE A 169 4.51 -21.55 10.17
C ILE A 169 5.79 -22.05 10.86
N ILE A 170 5.99 -23.37 10.84
CA ILE A 170 7.20 -24.04 11.31
C ILE A 170 7.89 -24.69 10.12
N SER A 171 9.19 -24.46 10.02
CA SER A 171 10.05 -25.01 8.98
C SER A 171 10.31 -26.50 9.14
N ALA A 172 10.81 -27.14 8.08
CA ALA A 172 11.27 -28.52 8.12
C ALA A 172 12.40 -28.73 9.15
N GLU A 173 13.28 -27.74 9.28
CA GLU A 173 14.42 -27.74 10.18
C GLU A 173 14.01 -27.74 11.64
N GLU A 174 12.96 -27.00 11.99
CA GLU A 174 12.45 -26.96 13.36
C GLU A 174 11.69 -28.25 13.70
N ILE A 175 10.90 -28.80 12.77
CA ILE A 175 10.03 -29.95 13.09
C ILE A 175 10.79 -31.30 13.15
N LYS A 176 11.95 -31.41 12.49
CA LYS A 176 12.75 -32.64 12.45
C LYS A 176 13.30 -33.06 13.82
N GLU A 177 13.39 -32.13 14.77
CA GLU A 177 13.83 -32.41 16.14
C GLU A 177 12.79 -33.23 16.91
N PHE A 178 11.52 -33.09 16.55
CA PHE A 178 10.39 -33.69 17.28
C PHE A 178 9.72 -34.82 16.49
N THR A 179 9.97 -34.91 15.19
CA THR A 179 9.19 -35.75 14.28
C THR A 179 10.04 -36.28 13.13
N LYS A 180 9.62 -37.39 12.51
CA LYS A 180 10.21 -37.87 11.24
C LYS A 180 9.76 -37.06 10.02
N ASP A 181 8.83 -36.14 10.20
CA ASP A 181 8.36 -35.25 9.13
C ASP A 181 9.46 -34.25 8.78
N ARG A 182 9.66 -34.01 7.48
CA ARG A 182 10.70 -33.11 6.95
C ARG A 182 10.12 -32.01 6.07
N LEU A 183 8.81 -31.77 6.15
CA LEU A 183 8.12 -30.79 5.31
C LEU A 183 7.64 -29.57 6.11
N GLY A 184 7.86 -29.51 7.43
CA GLY A 184 7.39 -28.41 8.29
C GLY A 184 5.98 -28.64 8.84
N GLY A 185 5.26 -27.57 9.16
CA GLY A 185 3.87 -27.64 9.64
C GLY A 185 3.38 -26.30 10.18
N LEU A 186 2.21 -26.31 10.83
CA LEU A 186 1.59 -25.11 11.38
C LEU A 186 1.38 -25.29 12.89
N GLN A 187 2.13 -24.57 13.70
CA GLN A 187 2.00 -24.65 15.16
C GLN A 187 0.88 -23.75 15.67
N ILE A 188 0.05 -24.29 16.56
CA ILE A 188 -0.97 -23.54 17.28
C ILE A 188 -0.28 -22.72 18.37
N ILE A 189 -0.32 -21.40 18.21
CA ILE A 189 0.25 -20.46 19.19
C ILE A 189 -0.81 -19.83 20.10
N LYS A 190 -2.07 -19.82 19.66
CA LYS A 190 -3.20 -19.31 20.43
C LYS A 190 -4.50 -19.99 20.01
N ILE A 191 -5.42 -20.12 20.97
CA ILE A 191 -6.79 -20.57 20.76
C ILE A 191 -7.69 -19.43 21.26
N ASP A 192 -8.60 -18.93 20.42
CA ASP A 192 -9.55 -17.88 20.80
C ASP A 192 -10.43 -18.37 21.95
N ASP A 193 -10.69 -17.53 22.95
CA ASP A 193 -11.55 -17.85 24.10
C ASP A 193 -12.96 -18.27 23.66
N GLN A 194 -13.44 -17.77 22.53
CA GLN A 194 -14.73 -18.11 21.92
C GLN A 194 -14.66 -19.30 20.95
N SER A 195 -13.50 -19.95 20.80
CA SER A 195 -13.32 -21.08 19.90
C SER A 195 -14.14 -22.29 20.37
N PRO A 196 -14.83 -23.00 19.46
CA PRO A 196 -15.54 -24.24 19.80
C PRO A 196 -14.56 -25.40 20.05
N ASN A 197 -13.25 -25.15 19.90
CA ASN A 197 -12.19 -26.13 19.98
C ASN A 197 -11.34 -25.99 21.26
N GLN A 198 -11.83 -25.22 22.23
CA GLN A 198 -11.27 -25.20 23.58
C GLN A 198 -11.24 -26.63 24.15
N GLY A 199 -10.06 -27.08 24.58
CA GLY A 199 -9.81 -28.44 25.06
C GLY A 199 -9.62 -29.52 23.98
N ILE A 200 -9.91 -29.23 22.71
CA ILE A 200 -9.59 -30.13 21.59
C ILE A 200 -8.15 -29.90 21.13
N PHE A 201 -7.83 -28.65 20.80
CA PHE A 201 -6.48 -28.20 20.49
C PHE A 201 -5.74 -27.78 21.76
N GLN A 202 -4.42 -27.85 21.72
CA GLN A 202 -3.52 -27.33 22.75
C GLN A 202 -2.49 -26.40 22.12
N ILE A 203 -2.07 -25.38 22.87
CA ILE A 203 -0.94 -24.53 22.45
C ILE A 203 0.30 -25.41 22.33
N GLY A 204 1.00 -25.27 21.21
CA GLY A 204 2.16 -26.09 20.86
C GLY A 204 1.84 -27.29 19.97
N ASP A 205 0.57 -27.66 19.78
CA ASP A 205 0.17 -28.65 18.79
C ASP A 205 0.67 -28.23 17.40
N ILE A 206 1.21 -29.18 16.65
CA ILE A 206 1.65 -28.94 15.26
C ILE A 206 0.64 -29.58 14.33
N LEU A 207 -0.10 -28.76 13.58
CA LEU A 207 -1.04 -29.20 12.57
C LEU A 207 -0.30 -29.60 11.30
N ILE A 208 -0.62 -30.80 10.82
CA ILE A 208 0.03 -31.46 9.69
C ILE A 208 -0.95 -31.64 8.54
N ARG A 209 -2.18 -32.06 8.81
CA ARG A 209 -3.20 -32.28 7.77
C ARG A 209 -4.58 -31.81 8.21
N ILE A 210 -5.39 -31.41 7.25
CA ILE A 210 -6.84 -31.23 7.39
C ILE A 210 -7.52 -32.09 6.32
N ASN A 211 -8.49 -32.92 6.71
CA ASN A 211 -9.21 -33.83 5.81
C ASN A 211 -8.27 -34.64 4.89
N ASN A 212 -7.16 -35.15 5.46
CA ASN A 212 -6.07 -35.87 4.79
C ASN A 212 -5.22 -35.05 3.82
N ILE A 213 -5.49 -33.76 3.62
CA ILE A 213 -4.70 -32.85 2.80
C ILE A 213 -3.61 -32.22 3.65
N ARG A 214 -2.39 -32.22 3.13
CA ARG A 214 -1.22 -31.59 3.76
C ARG A 214 -1.39 -30.08 3.75
N VAL A 215 -1.14 -29.44 4.90
CA VAL A 215 -1.15 -27.99 5.04
C VAL A 215 0.21 -27.49 5.52
N LEU A 216 0.76 -26.50 4.83
CA LEU A 216 2.04 -25.85 5.09
C LEU A 216 1.88 -24.34 5.30
N GLU A 217 0.80 -23.76 4.77
CA GLU A 217 0.48 -22.35 4.93
C GLU A 217 -0.92 -22.15 5.56
N VAL A 218 -1.11 -20.99 6.20
CA VAL A 218 -2.34 -20.66 6.96
C VAL A 218 -3.56 -20.49 6.04
N ASN A 219 -3.35 -19.98 4.82
CA ASN A 219 -4.38 -19.84 3.78
C ASN A 219 -4.96 -21.20 3.35
N GLU A 220 -4.14 -22.26 3.33
CA GLU A 220 -4.57 -23.60 2.92
C GLU A 220 -5.61 -24.17 3.88
N ILE A 221 -5.46 -23.91 5.18
CA ILE A 221 -6.43 -24.32 6.19
C ILE A 221 -7.81 -23.75 5.90
N SER A 222 -7.87 -22.46 5.57
CA SER A 222 -9.15 -21.81 5.27
C SER A 222 -9.80 -22.49 4.06
N ARG A 223 -9.04 -22.73 3.00
CA ARG A 223 -9.51 -23.43 1.81
C ARG A 223 -10.02 -24.84 2.09
N GLU A 224 -9.31 -25.60 2.92
CA GLU A 224 -9.74 -26.96 3.30
C GLU A 224 -10.98 -26.95 4.20
N ILE A 225 -11.07 -25.99 5.13
CA ILE A 225 -12.28 -25.77 5.91
C ILE A 225 -13.44 -25.42 4.98
N ASP A 226 -13.26 -24.51 4.03
CA ASP A 226 -14.28 -24.03 3.10
C ASP A 226 -14.76 -25.14 2.15
N SER A 227 -13.89 -26.08 1.81
CA SER A 227 -14.21 -27.23 0.96
C SER A 227 -14.90 -28.38 1.71
N ALA A 228 -14.83 -28.40 3.05
CA ALA A 228 -15.41 -29.46 3.86
C ALA A 228 -16.95 -29.47 3.79
N LYS A 229 -17.55 -30.64 3.60
CA LYS A 229 -19.03 -30.82 3.60
C LYS A 229 -19.64 -30.61 4.99
N ASP A 230 -18.96 -31.11 6.03
CA ASP A 230 -19.39 -30.99 7.42
C ASP A 230 -18.43 -30.07 8.19
N LYS A 231 -18.87 -28.83 8.40
CA LYS A 231 -18.11 -27.79 9.11
C LYS A 231 -17.96 -28.05 10.61
N ASN A 232 -18.71 -29.02 11.16
CA ASN A 232 -18.72 -29.38 12.58
C ASN A 232 -17.90 -30.63 12.90
N ASN A 233 -17.32 -31.28 11.89
CA ASN A 233 -16.64 -32.56 12.04
C ASN A 233 -15.43 -32.65 11.10
N ILE A 234 -14.60 -31.61 11.13
CA ILE A 234 -13.40 -31.54 10.31
C ILE A 234 -12.31 -32.36 10.97
N GLN A 235 -11.63 -33.22 10.21
CA GLN A 235 -10.56 -34.05 10.73
C GLN A 235 -9.22 -33.32 10.60
N ALA A 236 -8.45 -33.26 11.68
CA ALA A 236 -7.08 -32.77 11.70
C ALA A 236 -6.12 -33.88 12.12
N SER A 237 -5.00 -34.01 11.41
CA SER A 237 -3.84 -34.74 11.90
C SER A 237 -2.87 -33.75 12.53
N ILE A 238 -2.56 -33.96 13.80
CA ILE A 238 -1.64 -33.11 14.57
C ILE A 238 -0.49 -33.94 15.13
N ILE A 239 0.53 -33.24 15.62
CA ILE A 239 1.58 -33.80 16.45
C ILE A 239 1.51 -33.08 17.80
N ARG A 240 1.36 -33.87 18.86
CA ARG A 240 1.33 -33.41 20.25
C ARG A 240 2.38 -34.19 21.03
N GLU A 241 3.31 -33.48 21.66
CA GLU A 241 4.39 -34.11 22.44
C GLU A 241 5.15 -35.19 21.65
N GLY A 242 5.42 -34.92 20.36
CA GLY A 242 6.12 -35.83 19.45
C GLY A 242 5.29 -37.03 18.96
N LYS A 243 4.02 -37.17 19.38
CA LYS A 243 3.14 -38.27 18.97
C LYS A 243 2.11 -37.79 17.94
N PRO A 244 1.89 -38.54 16.84
CA PRO A 244 0.84 -38.23 15.89
C PRO A 244 -0.53 -38.53 16.51
N LEU A 245 -1.45 -37.58 16.41
CA LEU A 245 -2.84 -37.73 16.82
C LEU A 245 -3.77 -37.33 15.68
N THR A 246 -4.94 -37.95 15.66
CA THR A 246 -6.04 -37.54 14.78
C THR A 246 -7.17 -37.04 15.66
N ILE A 247 -7.57 -35.79 15.44
CA ILE A 247 -8.64 -35.13 16.19
C ILE A 247 -9.72 -34.65 15.24
N LYS A 248 -10.91 -34.44 15.78
CA LYS A 248 -12.03 -33.83 15.08
C LYS A 248 -12.30 -32.48 15.72
N PHE A 249 -12.50 -31.46 14.90
CA PHE A 249 -12.70 -30.10 15.36
C PHE A 249 -13.87 -29.44 14.62
N LYS A 250 -14.38 -28.37 15.22
CA LYS A 250 -15.53 -27.60 14.75
C LYS A 250 -15.07 -26.24 14.23
N THR A 251 -15.92 -25.62 13.43
CA THR A 251 -15.72 -24.25 12.98
C THR A 251 -16.92 -23.41 13.29
N ASN A 252 -16.68 -22.12 13.55
CA ASN A 252 -17.75 -21.15 13.74
C ASN A 252 -17.89 -20.30 12.48
N ASN A 253 -19.14 -19.99 12.13
CA ASN A 253 -19.43 -18.99 11.12
C ASN A 253 -19.07 -17.61 11.69
N VAL A 254 -18.10 -16.95 11.08
CA VAL A 254 -17.59 -15.63 11.49
C VAL A 254 -17.87 -14.56 10.44
N THR A 255 -18.79 -14.82 9.52
CA THR A 255 -19.08 -13.96 8.35
C THR A 255 -19.40 -12.53 8.77
N GLU A 256 -20.21 -12.34 9.81
CA GLU A 256 -20.56 -11.00 10.32
C GLU A 256 -19.34 -10.17 10.72
N LYS A 257 -18.32 -10.78 11.35
CA LYS A 257 -17.09 -10.06 11.72
C LYS A 257 -16.40 -9.46 10.50
N PHE A 258 -16.39 -10.20 9.38
CA PHE A 258 -15.81 -9.73 8.13
C PHE A 258 -16.72 -8.76 7.37
N ILE A 259 -18.05 -8.91 7.46
CA ILE A 259 -19.00 -7.92 6.94
C ILE A 259 -18.76 -6.57 7.62
N LEU A 260 -18.64 -6.55 8.95
CA LEU A 260 -18.36 -5.32 9.71
C LEU A 260 -17.01 -4.70 9.31
N ALA A 261 -15.97 -5.51 9.20
CA ALA A 261 -14.66 -5.03 8.75
C ALA A 261 -14.70 -4.43 7.33
N ASN A 262 -15.39 -5.09 6.39
CA ASN A 262 -15.57 -4.57 5.04
C ASN A 262 -16.41 -3.29 5.03
N SER A 263 -17.45 -3.21 5.85
CA SER A 263 -18.33 -2.04 5.95
C SER A 263 -17.56 -0.81 6.45
N GLU A 264 -16.61 -0.99 7.37
CA GLU A 264 -15.73 0.10 7.81
C GLU A 264 -14.80 0.59 6.70
N ILE A 265 -14.24 -0.32 5.88
CA ILE A 265 -13.44 0.05 4.71
C ILE A 265 -14.29 0.80 3.68
N ILE A 266 -15.50 0.29 3.39
CA ILE A 266 -16.45 0.95 2.48
C ILE A 266 -16.76 2.36 3.00
N ARG A 267 -17.11 2.51 4.28
CA ARG A 267 -17.43 3.81 4.90
C ARG A 267 -16.28 4.81 4.73
N ARG A 268 -15.04 4.39 5.00
CA ARG A 268 -13.85 5.23 4.84
C ARG A 268 -13.62 5.60 3.38
N ALA A 269 -13.66 4.64 2.47
CA ALA A 269 -13.47 4.88 1.04
C ALA A 269 -14.55 5.81 0.47
N CYS A 270 -15.82 5.55 0.76
CA CYS A 270 -16.97 6.32 0.26
C CYS A 270 -17.09 7.73 0.86
N SER A 271 -16.34 8.05 1.92
CA SER A 271 -16.21 9.43 2.41
C SER A 271 -15.43 10.32 1.42
N VAL A 272 -14.66 9.71 0.52
CA VAL A 272 -13.93 10.39 -0.55
C VAL A 272 -14.88 10.71 -1.70
N LYS A 273 -14.95 11.99 -2.09
CA LYS A 273 -15.90 12.53 -3.08
C LYS A 273 -15.93 11.73 -4.38
N GLU A 274 -14.77 11.29 -4.85
CA GLU A 274 -14.58 10.59 -6.11
C GLU A 274 -15.07 9.13 -6.04
N VAL A 275 -15.02 8.52 -4.85
CA VAL A 275 -15.49 7.15 -4.60
C VAL A 275 -16.99 7.10 -4.30
N LYS A 276 -17.56 8.18 -3.75
CA LYS A 276 -18.96 8.24 -3.29
C LYS A 276 -20.00 7.85 -4.35
N THR A 277 -19.67 7.94 -5.63
CA THR A 277 -20.56 7.60 -6.76
C THR A 277 -20.60 6.11 -7.08
N ARG A 278 -19.74 5.29 -6.47
CA ARG A 278 -19.69 3.85 -6.72
C ARG A 278 -20.96 3.16 -6.19
N PRO A 279 -21.53 2.16 -6.88
CA PRO A 279 -22.79 1.52 -6.47
C PRO A 279 -22.80 1.02 -5.03
N ILE A 280 -21.69 0.43 -4.58
CA ILE A 280 -21.54 -0.09 -3.22
C ILE A 280 -21.61 1.02 -2.14
N CYS A 281 -21.31 2.27 -2.49
CA CYS A 281 -21.42 3.42 -1.59
C CYS A 281 -22.86 3.92 -1.40
N ALA A 282 -23.74 3.62 -2.36
CA ALA A 282 -25.16 3.96 -2.27
C ALA A 282 -25.96 2.88 -1.54
N ASP A 283 -25.37 1.70 -1.37
CA ASP A 283 -26.06 0.54 -0.83
C ASP A 283 -26.18 0.61 0.70
N ARG A 284 -27.31 0.13 1.24
CA ARG A 284 -27.64 0.30 2.67
C ARG A 284 -26.78 -0.54 3.62
N ILE A 285 -25.86 -1.36 3.10
CA ILE A 285 -24.91 -2.18 3.86
C ILE A 285 -24.09 -1.30 4.83
N ILE A 286 -23.90 -0.02 4.53
CA ILE A 286 -23.12 0.94 5.35
C ILE A 286 -23.92 1.46 6.57
N ASN A 287 -25.25 1.32 6.59
CA ASN A 287 -26.13 1.91 7.62
C ASN A 287 -26.67 0.91 8.66
N GLN A 288 -26.14 -0.32 8.70
CA GLN A 288 -26.41 -1.31 9.75
C GLN A 288 -25.22 -1.42 10.69
#